data_AF-A0A2I2A9V4-F1
#
_entry.id   AF-A0A2I2A9V4-F1
#
_cell.length_a   1.000
_cell.length_b   1.000
_cell.length_c   1.000
_cell.angle_alpha   90.00
_cell.angle_beta   90.00
_cell.angle_gamma   90.00
#
_symmetry.space_group_name_H-M   'P 1'
#
loop_
_entity.id
_entity.type
_entity.pdbx_description
1 polymer ?
#
loop_
_entity_poly.entity_id
_entity_poly.type
_entity_poly.pdbx_seq_one_letter_code
_entity_poly.pdbx_strand_id
1 'polypeptide(L)'
;MCPPVDYVFDTIGKETLLQSFEVVKPGGKVVSVAGLPDAKFAKAYGLNFIWQGLFKLASHKITRASHKAHAEYEFLFMRLAGLQLQRLAELAVTGRLQVRVAKEYPLEEIQAACDYVATGHADGKVIIKLID
;
A
#
# COMPACT_ATOMS: atom_id res chain seq x y z
N MET A 1 14.49 -12.91 14.17
CA MET A 1 14.59 -11.55 13.58
C MET A 1 14.54 -11.68 12.08
N CYS A 2 13.76 -10.85 11.39
CA CYS A 2 13.77 -10.80 9.92
C CYS A 2 15.17 -10.36 9.45
N PRO A 3 15.81 -11.05 8.51
CA PRO A 3 17.07 -10.58 7.94
C PRO A 3 16.86 -9.25 7.20
N PRO A 4 17.88 -8.39 7.08
CA PRO A 4 17.74 -7.13 6.34
C PRO A 4 17.29 -7.35 4.89
N VAL A 5 16.33 -6.55 4.43
CA VAL A 5 15.73 -6.65 3.09
C VAL A 5 16.06 -5.44 2.22
N ASP A 6 16.01 -5.62 0.91
CA ASP A 6 16.26 -4.54 -0.05
C ASP A 6 15.01 -3.64 -0.22
N TYR A 7 13.82 -4.24 -0.13
CA TYR A 7 12.55 -3.55 -0.27
C TYR A 7 11.56 -3.96 0.82
N VAL A 8 10.79 -3.00 1.31
CA VAL A 8 9.59 -3.24 2.13
C VAL A 8 8.37 -2.68 1.40
N PHE A 9 7.31 -3.48 1.30
CA PHE A 9 6.01 -3.04 0.81
C PHE A 9 5.03 -2.93 1.98
N ASP A 10 4.74 -1.71 2.41
CA ASP A 10 3.91 -1.42 3.58
C ASP A 10 2.44 -1.18 3.18
N THR A 11 1.56 -1.94 3.82
CA THR A 11 0.10 -1.84 3.65
C THR A 11 -0.62 -1.47 4.94
N ILE A 12 0.12 -1.24 6.04
CA ILE A 12 -0.43 -0.99 7.38
C ILE A 12 -0.28 0.49 7.75
N GLY A 13 0.87 1.10 7.43
CA GLY A 13 1.14 2.50 7.72
C GLY A 13 1.54 2.76 9.18
N LYS A 14 1.41 4.02 9.60
CA LYS A 14 1.64 4.50 10.97
C LYS A 14 2.99 4.04 11.57
N GLU A 15 3.00 3.44 12.76
CA GLU A 15 4.19 2.97 13.45
C GLU A 15 4.87 1.81 12.71
N THR A 16 4.10 0.92 12.07
CA THR A 16 4.64 -0.20 11.29
C THR A 16 5.46 0.30 10.09
N LEU A 17 5.05 1.41 9.47
CA LEU A 17 5.85 2.07 8.45
C LEU A 17 7.19 2.58 9.00
N LEU A 18 7.22 3.11 10.23
CA LEU A 18 8.48 3.56 10.83
C LEU A 18 9.41 2.38 11.16
N GLN A 19 8.85 1.28 11.67
CA GLN A 19 9.58 0.04 11.94
C GLN A 19 10.13 -0.60 10.66
N SER A 20 9.47 -0.39 9.52
CA SER A 20 9.95 -0.88 8.22
C SER A 20 11.34 -0.35 7.87
N PHE A 21 11.72 0.84 8.35
CA PHE A 21 13.06 1.40 8.16
C PHE A 21 14.14 0.72 9.02
N GLU A 22 13.77 -0.07 10.03
CA GLU A 22 14.72 -0.78 10.89
C GLU A 22 15.22 -2.09 10.26
N VAL A 23 14.48 -2.63 9.28
CA VAL A 23 14.78 -3.89 8.61
C VAL A 23 15.24 -3.71 7.16
N VAL A 24 15.16 -2.50 6.61
CA VAL A 24 15.63 -2.21 5.25
C VAL A 24 17.14 -1.93 5.26
N LYS A 25 17.84 -2.41 4.24
CA LYS A 25 19.28 -2.12 4.05
C LYS A 25 19.50 -0.65 3.67
N PRO A 26 20.69 -0.08 3.98
CA PRO A 26 21.13 1.17 3.36
C PRO A 26 21.07 1.08 1.83
N GLY A 27 20.52 2.11 1.17
CA GLY A 27 20.23 2.13 -0.26
C GLY A 27 18.95 1.38 -0.68
N GLY A 28 18.29 0.69 0.25
CA GLY A 28 17.02 0.02 0.00
C GLY A 28 15.83 1.00 -0.02
N LYS A 29 14.61 0.46 -0.14
CA LYS A 29 13.40 1.27 -0.33
C LYS A 29 12.18 0.75 0.42
N VAL A 30 11.46 1.65 1.06
CA VAL A 30 10.15 1.39 1.66
C VAL A 30 9.09 2.05 0.79
N VAL A 31 8.22 1.22 0.21
CA VAL A 31 7.09 1.64 -0.61
C VAL A 31 5.81 1.42 0.19
N SER A 32 4.98 2.44 0.35
CA SER A 32 3.75 2.32 1.16
C SER A 32 2.50 2.75 0.40
N VAL A 33 1.44 1.97 0.52
CA VAL A 33 0.07 2.35 0.06
C VAL A 33 -0.78 2.97 1.17
N ALA A 34 -0.37 2.81 2.43
CA ALA A 34 -1.09 3.30 3.61
C ALA A 34 -0.39 4.52 4.29
N GLY A 35 0.80 4.87 3.82
CA GLY A 35 1.61 5.97 4.33
C GLY A 35 1.11 7.34 3.90
N LEU A 36 1.73 8.38 4.44
CA LEU A 36 1.40 9.76 4.06
C LEU A 36 2.11 10.13 2.73
N PRO A 37 1.44 10.86 1.84
CA PRO A 37 2.10 11.51 0.73
C PRO A 37 3.17 12.49 1.24
N ASP A 38 4.26 12.63 0.49
CA ASP A 38 5.37 13.52 0.83
C ASP A 38 5.48 14.70 -0.17
N ALA A 39 6.49 15.55 0.02
CA ALA A 39 6.75 16.64 -0.90
C ALA A 39 7.10 16.17 -2.32
N LYS A 40 7.72 14.98 -2.48
CA LYS A 40 8.05 14.41 -3.80
C LYS A 40 6.77 14.04 -4.54
N PHE A 41 5.84 13.39 -3.86
CA PHE A 41 4.49 13.14 -4.38
C PHE A 41 3.82 14.46 -4.79
N ALA A 42 3.76 15.44 -3.90
CA ALA A 42 3.11 16.71 -4.18
C ALA A 42 3.68 17.42 -5.42
N LYS A 43 5.01 17.41 -5.57
CA LYS A 43 5.70 17.95 -6.75
C LYS A 43 5.39 17.16 -8.02
N ALA A 44 5.40 15.83 -7.95
CA ALA A 44 5.11 14.96 -9.10
C ALA A 44 3.68 15.12 -9.62
N TYR A 45 2.74 15.49 -8.73
CA TYR A 45 1.33 15.76 -9.06
C TYR A 45 1.03 17.24 -9.34
N GLY A 46 2.06 18.10 -9.41
CA GLY A 46 1.90 19.51 -9.79
C GLY A 46 1.22 20.39 -8.72
N LEU A 47 1.24 19.97 -7.45
CA LEU A 47 0.63 20.75 -6.37
C LEU A 47 1.47 21.98 -6.01
N ASN A 48 0.80 23.07 -5.63
CA ASN A 48 1.46 24.33 -5.27
C ASN A 48 2.32 24.23 -3.99
N PHE A 49 3.12 25.27 -3.73
CA PHE A 49 4.07 25.30 -2.62
C PHE A 49 3.41 25.15 -1.24
N ILE A 50 2.14 25.56 -1.08
CA ILE A 50 1.39 25.41 0.18
C ILE A 50 1.17 23.93 0.46
N TRP A 51 0.68 23.18 -0.52
CA TRP A 51 0.47 21.74 -0.41
C TRP A 51 1.78 20.97 -0.24
N GLN A 52 2.84 21.37 -0.95
CA GLN A 52 4.17 20.78 -0.76
C GLN A 52 4.69 20.99 0.68
N GLY A 53 4.49 22.19 1.24
CA GLY A 53 4.83 22.50 2.62
C GLY A 53 4.05 21.67 3.62
N LEU A 54 2.73 21.54 3.43
CA LEU A 54 1.85 20.73 4.27
C LEU A 54 2.28 19.25 4.28
N PHE A 55 2.48 18.65 3.10
CA PHE A 55 2.89 17.24 3.03
C PHE A 55 4.29 17.02 3.60
N LYS A 56 5.23 17.96 3.42
CA LYS A 56 6.55 17.89 4.05
C LYS A 56 6.47 17.85 5.58
N LEU A 57 5.58 18.64 6.17
CA LEU A 57 5.36 18.64 7.62
C LEU A 57 4.68 17.35 8.07
N ALA A 58 3.61 16.94 7.38
CA ALA A 58 2.87 15.71 7.68
C ALA A 58 3.76 14.46 7.60
N SER A 59 4.65 14.39 6.60
CA SER A 59 5.57 13.26 6.39
C SER A 59 6.88 13.37 7.17
N HIS A 60 7.08 14.39 8.00
CA HIS A 60 8.39 14.70 8.59
C HIS A 60 9.01 13.53 9.36
N LYS A 61 8.19 12.79 10.13
CA LYS A 61 8.65 11.60 10.86
C LYS A 61 9.15 10.50 9.92
N ILE A 62 8.43 10.27 8.81
CA ILE A 62 8.78 9.27 7.79
C ILE A 62 10.07 9.68 7.09
N THR A 63 10.17 10.95 6.67
CA THR A 63 11.38 11.50 6.03
C THR A 63 12.59 11.34 6.95
N ARG A 64 12.46 11.66 8.24
CA ARG A 64 13.54 11.50 9.20
C ARG A 64 13.97 10.04 9.38
N ALA A 65 13.01 9.11 9.45
CA ALA A 65 13.30 7.67 9.57
C ALA A 65 14.02 7.13 8.32
N SER A 66 13.53 7.48 7.14
CA SER A 66 14.14 7.17 5.84
C SER A 66 15.59 7.65 5.76
N HIS A 67 15.87 8.90 6.14
CA HIS A 67 17.24 9.43 6.17
C HIS A 67 18.14 8.70 7.16
N LYS A 68 17.65 8.40 8.37
CA LYS A 68 18.41 7.68 9.40
C LYS A 68 18.79 6.27 8.93
N ALA A 69 17.91 5.60 8.19
CA ALA A 69 18.13 4.28 7.63
C ALA A 69 18.93 4.29 6.31
N HIS A 70 19.27 5.47 5.78
CA HIS A 70 19.86 5.64 4.45
C HIS A 70 19.04 4.94 3.34
N ALA A 71 17.71 4.94 3.47
CA ALA A 71 16.80 4.24 2.57
C ALA A 71 15.79 5.21 1.95
N GLU A 72 15.24 4.88 0.79
CA GLU A 72 14.21 5.68 0.13
C GLU A 72 12.81 5.40 0.71
N TYR A 73 11.98 6.44 0.74
CA TYR A 73 10.54 6.31 0.94
C TYR A 73 9.80 6.70 -0.35
N GLU A 74 8.78 5.91 -0.71
CA GLU A 74 7.85 6.23 -1.78
C GLU A 74 6.41 5.94 -1.35
N PHE A 75 5.56 6.95 -1.46
CA PHE A 75 4.12 6.76 -1.36
C PHE A 75 3.59 6.27 -2.71
N LEU A 76 3.04 5.07 -2.74
CA LEU A 76 2.47 4.46 -3.93
C LEU A 76 1.00 4.85 -4.06
N PHE A 77 0.73 5.85 -4.88
CA PHE A 77 -0.64 6.17 -5.27
C PHE A 77 -1.08 5.33 -6.48
N MET A 78 -2.24 4.69 -6.38
CA MET A 78 -2.76 3.82 -7.43
C MET A 78 -2.95 4.59 -8.74
N ARG A 79 -2.43 4.04 -9.84
CA ARG A 79 -2.68 4.53 -11.20
C ARG A 79 -3.43 3.47 -11.99
N LEU A 80 -4.51 3.88 -12.66
CA LEU A 80 -5.23 3.01 -13.58
C LEU A 80 -4.37 2.80 -14.85
N ALA A 81 -4.04 1.55 -15.16
CA ALA A 81 -3.29 1.20 -16.36
C ALA A 81 -3.88 -0.08 -16.99
N GLY A 82 -4.57 0.07 -18.12
CA GLY A 82 -5.23 -1.05 -18.80
C GLY A 82 -4.28 -2.18 -19.19
N LEU A 83 -3.09 -1.84 -19.68
CA LEU A 83 -2.06 -2.84 -20.04
C LEU A 83 -1.57 -3.64 -18.82
N GLN A 84 -1.44 -3.00 -17.65
CA GLN A 84 -1.06 -3.71 -16.42
C GLN A 84 -2.18 -4.65 -15.95
N LEU A 85 -3.44 -4.20 -16.01
CA LEU A 85 -4.60 -5.03 -15.69
C LEU A 85 -4.74 -6.23 -16.63
N GLN A 86 -4.54 -6.04 -17.94
CA GLN A 86 -4.53 -7.11 -18.91
C GLN A 86 -3.45 -8.14 -18.57
N ARG A 87 -2.24 -7.69 -18.21
CA ARG A 87 -1.17 -8.59 -17.79
C ARG A 87 -1.51 -9.37 -16.53
N LEU A 88 -2.13 -8.73 -15.54
CA LEU A 88 -2.60 -9.42 -14.32
C LEU A 88 -3.68 -10.45 -14.64
N ALA A 89 -4.60 -10.16 -15.55
CA ALA A 89 -5.64 -11.09 -16.00
C ALA A 89 -5.03 -12.32 -16.69
N GLU A 90 -4.03 -12.14 -17.56
CA GLU A 90 -3.29 -13.26 -18.17
C GLU A 90 -2.63 -14.15 -17.12
N LEU A 91 -1.98 -13.54 -16.11
CA LEU A 91 -1.36 -14.29 -15.01
C LEU A 91 -2.40 -15.07 -14.20
N ALA A 92 -3.59 -14.48 -13.98
CA ALA A 92 -4.68 -15.16 -13.28
C ALA A 92 -5.24 -16.34 -14.08
N VAL A 93 -5.53 -16.15 -15.38
CA VAL A 93 -6.07 -17.20 -16.27
C VAL A 93 -5.07 -18.36 -16.43
N THR A 94 -3.77 -18.06 -16.48
CA THR A 94 -2.71 -19.09 -16.57
C THR A 94 -2.36 -19.74 -15.23
N GLY A 95 -3.04 -19.39 -14.15
CA GLY A 95 -2.78 -19.92 -12.81
C GLY A 95 -1.47 -19.47 -12.16
N ARG A 96 -0.73 -18.54 -12.81
CA ARG A 96 0.53 -17.98 -12.30
C ARG A 96 0.33 -16.93 -11.22
N LEU A 97 -0.85 -16.33 -11.16
CA LEU A 97 -1.32 -15.48 -10.08
C LEU A 97 -2.57 -16.13 -9.46
N GLN A 98 -2.45 -16.58 -8.22
CA GLN A 98 -3.59 -17.15 -7.48
C GLN A 98 -4.27 -16.06 -6.66
N VAL A 99 -5.54 -15.79 -6.95
CA VAL A 99 -6.35 -14.88 -6.15
C VAL A 99 -7.00 -15.69 -5.04
N ARG A 100 -6.60 -15.43 -3.79
CA ARG A 100 -7.24 -16.04 -2.62
C ARG A 100 -8.50 -15.25 -2.29
N VAL A 101 -9.65 -15.91 -2.39
CA VAL A 101 -10.94 -15.35 -1.98
C VAL A 101 -11.16 -15.73 -0.53
N ALA A 102 -11.30 -14.72 0.34
CA ALA A 102 -11.52 -14.94 1.77
C ALA A 102 -12.95 -15.43 2.01
N LYS A 103 -13.92 -14.69 1.46
CA LYS A 103 -15.34 -14.97 1.58
C LYS A 103 -16.13 -14.19 0.53
N GLU A 104 -17.25 -14.78 0.12
CA GLU A 104 -18.22 -14.18 -0.77
C GLU A 104 -19.50 -13.89 0.02
N TYR A 105 -20.07 -12.72 -0.20
CA TYR A 105 -21.33 -12.29 0.41
C TYR A 105 -22.29 -11.86 -0.70
N PRO A 106 -23.59 -12.16 -0.60
CA PRO A 106 -24.59 -11.52 -1.44
C PRO A 106 -24.71 -10.03 -1.06
N LEU A 107 -25.23 -9.19 -1.95
CA LEU A 107 -25.31 -7.74 -1.74
C LEU A 107 -26.12 -7.38 -0.48
N GLU A 108 -27.14 -8.15 -0.15
CA GLU A 108 -28.00 -8.00 1.03
C GLU A 108 -27.20 -8.11 2.34
N GLU A 109 -26.08 -8.83 2.32
CA GLU A 109 -25.19 -9.04 3.47
C GLU A 109 -23.97 -8.10 3.48
N ILE A 110 -24.01 -6.97 2.75
CA ILE A 110 -22.89 -6.02 2.67
C ILE A 110 -22.39 -5.55 4.04
N GLN A 111 -23.29 -5.38 5.03
CA GLN A 111 -22.89 -5.02 6.38
C GLN A 111 -22.02 -6.10 7.03
N ALA A 112 -22.42 -7.37 6.92
CA ALA A 112 -21.66 -8.50 7.46
C ALA A 112 -20.29 -8.64 6.76
N ALA A 113 -20.21 -8.32 5.47
CA ALA A 113 -18.95 -8.26 4.74
C ALA A 113 -18.03 -7.14 5.27
N CYS A 114 -18.57 -5.94 5.49
CA CYS A 114 -17.85 -4.82 6.08
C CYS A 114 -17.35 -5.15 7.50
N ASP A 115 -18.20 -5.74 8.34
CA ASP A 115 -17.84 -6.13 9.71
C ASP A 115 -16.72 -7.16 9.71
N TYR A 116 -16.76 -8.14 8.79
CA TYR A 116 -15.70 -9.13 8.62
C TYR A 116 -14.36 -8.48 8.23
N VAL A 117 -14.35 -7.55 7.27
CA VAL A 117 -13.13 -6.82 6.88
C VAL A 117 -12.62 -5.95 8.03
N ALA A 118 -13.52 -5.30 8.77
CA ALA A 118 -13.18 -4.42 9.88
C ALA A 118 -12.47 -5.15 11.04
N THR A 119 -12.59 -6.47 11.14
CA THR A 119 -11.81 -7.26 12.10
C THR A 119 -10.31 -7.19 11.85
N GLY A 120 -9.87 -6.82 10.64
CA GLY A 120 -8.45 -6.81 10.24
C GLY A 120 -7.85 -8.19 9.95
N HIS A 121 -8.65 -9.27 10.04
CA HIS A 121 -8.18 -10.66 9.89
C HIS A 121 -8.74 -11.35 8.64
N ALA A 122 -9.23 -10.59 7.66
CA ALA A 122 -9.66 -11.14 6.38
C ALA A 122 -8.48 -11.71 5.59
N ASP A 123 -8.43 -13.03 5.42
CA ASP A 123 -7.37 -13.73 4.67
C ASP A 123 -7.74 -13.87 3.19
N GLY A 124 -7.50 -12.80 2.44
CA GLY A 124 -7.78 -12.74 1.00
C GLY A 124 -8.83 -11.70 0.62
N LYS A 125 -9.28 -11.75 -0.63
CA LYS A 125 -10.25 -10.80 -1.17
C LYS A 125 -11.66 -11.16 -0.70
N VAL A 126 -12.37 -10.20 -0.11
CA VAL A 126 -13.81 -10.29 0.13
C VAL A 126 -14.55 -9.82 -1.12
N ILE A 127 -15.54 -10.60 -1.56
CA ILE A 127 -16.32 -10.36 -2.78
C ILE A 127 -17.78 -10.14 -2.42
N ILE A 128 -18.40 -9.13 -3.03
CA ILE A 128 -19.84 -8.92 -3.01
C ILE A 128 -20.41 -9.40 -4.35
N LYS A 129 -21.38 -10.32 -4.30
CA LYS A 129 -22.14 -10.76 -5.48
C LYS A 129 -23.34 -9.85 -5.67
N LEU A 130 -23.48 -9.30 -6.88
CA LEU A 130 -24.56 -8.36 -7.21
C LEU A 130 -25.79 -9.06 -7.80
N ILE A 131 -25.62 -10.22 -8.42
CA ILE A 131 -26.65 -11.04 -9.07
C ILE A 131 -26.14 -12.49 -9.01
N ASP A 132 -27.02 -13.47 -8.77
CA ASP A 132 -26.72 -14.90 -8.91
C ASP A 132 -26.60 -15.33 -10.38
#